data_AF-A0A0F9HME5-F1
#
_entry.id   AF-A0A0F9HME5-F1
#
_cell.length_a   1.000
_cell.length_b   1.000
_cell.length_c   1.000
_cell.angle_alpha   90.00
_cell.angle_beta   90.00
_cell.angle_gamma   90.00
#
_symmetry.space_group_name_H-M   'P 1'
#
loop_
_entity.id
_entity.type
_entity.pdbx_description
1 polymer ?
#
loop_
_entity_poly.entity_id
_entity_poly.type
_entity_poly.pdbx_seq_one_letter_code
_entity_poly.pdbx_strand_id
1 'polypeptide(L)'
;MKFTVNAGVFAESLLPNIEVATKNIEKDFYGAEKITFHAEKDKLTAFSHGGKMALILSISNDTVNELSYDCKGEGKATILAINFDKTLKAIPPSAKLDVDATTSKMILSYIDATTKDKHKERQTIVFEDEEVKPPVLAKKFKQEVKINREMFIGGLNKVKFAIGWAQTMPYYMVELFEIEEGKARFAAGTGARFAVLDIEGKCIEGLKEKQTFYFPKDSIDNMIKVLSTSSSTDVSIKYAPSNSKSQKTPDQIIIDFEEGKNLILLGLDSSINYPALDNVINFDYPHRISSELDDWKYVVAGIDATYSPDIKAENDIHNTDVTARFDKEYFLVETRSKMEAERTVKFGDIVETSDTGDSPSFRCGTNYLKEIYDAGGKIGKIIIQFEDKSNDGKKLRPVFVEFQEKENDSKGTTEKFKMFFAVSKR
;
A
#
# COMPACT_ATOMS: atom_id res chain seq x y z
N MET A 1 -26.81 17.15 19.24
CA MET A 1 -26.50 15.73 18.96
C MET A 1 -26.57 14.92 20.24
N LYS A 2 -27.38 13.85 20.26
CA LYS A 2 -27.54 12.92 21.37
C LYS A 2 -27.97 11.55 20.85
N PHE A 3 -27.25 10.49 21.19
CA PHE A 3 -27.56 9.13 20.74
C PHE A 3 -27.01 8.08 21.68
N THR A 4 -27.38 6.81 21.46
CA THR A 4 -26.77 5.66 22.14
C THR A 4 -26.26 4.63 21.14
N VAL A 5 -25.17 3.94 21.48
CA VAL A 5 -24.52 2.90 20.65
C VAL A 5 -23.84 1.83 21.52
N ASN A 6 -23.50 0.68 20.93
CA ASN A 6 -22.53 -0.25 21.49
C ASN A 6 -21.10 0.33 21.38
N ALA A 7 -20.36 0.41 22.49
CA ALA A 7 -19.07 1.09 22.54
C ALA A 7 -17.99 0.43 21.66
N GLY A 8 -17.86 -0.90 21.72
CA GLY A 8 -16.86 -1.65 20.96
C GLY A 8 -17.09 -1.56 19.45
N VAL A 9 -18.32 -1.87 19.01
CA VAL A 9 -18.71 -1.79 17.59
C VAL A 9 -18.56 -0.36 17.06
N PHE A 10 -18.91 0.64 17.87
CA PHE A 10 -18.75 2.04 17.52
C PHE A 10 -17.28 2.44 17.35
N ALA A 11 -16.41 2.02 18.28
CA ALA A 11 -14.99 2.31 18.20
C ALA A 11 -14.32 1.65 16.98
N GLU A 12 -14.62 0.38 16.73
CA GLU A 12 -14.12 -0.35 15.56
C GLU A 12 -14.59 0.28 14.25
N SER A 13 -15.86 0.66 14.18
CA SER A 13 -16.45 1.27 12.97
C SER A 13 -15.86 2.64 12.63
N LEU A 14 -15.34 3.38 13.62
CA LEU A 14 -14.77 4.71 13.44
C LEU A 14 -13.25 4.74 13.32
N LEU A 15 -12.57 3.61 13.54
CA LEU A 15 -11.12 3.49 13.39
C LEU A 15 -10.62 4.02 12.03
N PRO A 16 -11.29 3.78 10.90
CA PRO A 16 -10.90 4.36 9.60
C PRO A 16 -10.84 5.89 9.58
N ASN A 17 -11.80 6.58 10.20
CA ASN A 17 -11.80 8.04 10.27
C ASN A 17 -10.66 8.56 11.16
N ILE A 18 -10.35 7.83 12.24
CA ILE A 18 -9.22 8.15 13.12
C ILE A 18 -7.90 8.00 12.37
N GLU A 19 -7.69 6.92 11.61
CA GLU A 19 -6.48 6.74 10.80
C GLU A 19 -6.31 7.87 9.78
N VAL A 20 -7.37 8.23 9.05
CA VAL A 20 -7.34 9.33 8.06
C VAL A 20 -7.08 10.70 8.70
N ALA A 21 -7.63 10.94 9.89
CA ALA A 21 -7.44 12.20 10.59
C ALA A 21 -6.04 12.34 11.24
N THR A 22 -5.34 11.25 11.54
CA THR A 22 -4.13 11.30 12.39
C THR A 22 -2.84 10.83 11.69
N LYS A 23 -2.92 10.19 10.52
CA LYS A 23 -1.76 9.63 9.82
C LYS A 23 -1.56 10.30 8.47
N ASN A 24 -0.30 10.56 8.12
CA ASN A 24 0.12 11.17 6.85
C ASN A 24 -0.70 12.42 6.48
N ILE A 25 -1.04 13.22 7.49
CA ILE A 25 -1.76 14.48 7.30
C ILE A 25 -0.84 15.52 6.66
N GLU A 26 -1.42 16.35 5.81
CA GLU A 26 -0.77 17.52 5.26
C GLU A 26 -0.56 18.55 6.36
N LYS A 27 0.69 19.02 6.48
CA LYS A 27 1.05 20.01 7.48
C LYS A 27 0.21 21.27 7.30
N ASP A 28 -0.29 21.80 8.42
CA ASP A 28 -1.08 23.03 8.48
C ASP A 28 -2.44 22.95 7.75
N PHE A 29 -2.92 21.74 7.39
CA PHE A 29 -4.25 21.55 6.83
C PHE A 29 -5.32 21.73 7.91
N TYR A 30 -6.27 22.67 7.69
CA TYR A 30 -7.23 23.12 8.70
C TYR A 30 -8.11 22.01 9.33
N GLY A 31 -8.41 20.97 8.55
CA GLY A 31 -9.23 19.82 8.98
C GLY A 31 -8.42 18.64 9.55
N ALA A 32 -7.09 18.75 9.58
CA ALA A 32 -6.24 17.69 10.08
C ALA A 32 -6.48 17.46 11.58
N GLU A 33 -6.25 16.22 12.04
CA GLU A 33 -6.43 15.77 13.43
C GLU A 33 -7.88 15.83 13.95
N LYS A 34 -8.84 16.25 13.15
CA LYS A 34 -10.24 16.45 13.53
C LYS A 34 -11.17 15.42 12.88
N ILE A 35 -12.24 15.07 13.57
CA ILE A 35 -13.38 14.31 13.04
C ILE A 35 -14.66 15.09 13.32
N THR A 36 -15.49 15.25 12.30
CA THR A 36 -16.84 15.79 12.44
C THR A 36 -17.87 14.67 12.37
N PHE A 37 -18.74 14.60 13.37
CA PHE A 37 -19.88 13.69 13.44
C PHE A 37 -21.17 14.42 13.13
N HIS A 38 -22.02 13.83 12.30
CA HIS A 38 -23.39 14.24 12.03
C HIS A 38 -24.32 13.09 12.44
N ALA A 39 -25.06 13.28 13.53
CA ALA A 39 -26.09 12.34 13.97
C ALA A 39 -27.42 12.71 13.35
N GLU A 40 -28.00 11.76 12.65
CA GLU A 40 -29.35 11.82 12.09
C GLU A 40 -30.20 10.73 12.74
N LYS A 41 -31.51 10.76 12.50
CA LYS A 41 -32.47 9.79 13.08
C LYS A 41 -32.02 8.33 12.95
N ASP A 42 -31.61 7.92 11.74
CA ASP A 42 -31.39 6.50 11.42
C ASP A 42 -29.91 6.16 11.18
N LYS A 43 -29.01 7.15 11.20
CA LYS A 43 -27.57 6.94 10.95
C LYS A 43 -26.69 7.98 11.64
N LEU A 44 -25.42 7.64 11.77
CA LEU A 44 -24.33 8.55 12.13
C LEU A 44 -23.33 8.63 10.98
N THR A 45 -23.01 9.84 10.56
CA THR A 45 -21.98 10.08 9.54
C THR A 45 -20.74 10.71 10.18
N ALA A 46 -19.57 10.16 9.91
CA ALA A 46 -18.28 10.68 10.34
C ALA A 46 -17.45 11.15 9.13
N PHE A 47 -16.85 12.33 9.28
CA PHE A 47 -16.01 12.97 8.28
C PHE A 47 -14.62 13.24 8.84
N SER A 48 -13.60 12.85 8.09
CA SER A 48 -12.19 13.15 8.39
C SER A 48 -11.48 13.57 7.11
N HIS A 49 -10.63 14.58 7.18
CA HIS A 49 -9.90 15.10 6.03
C HIS A 49 -8.47 15.47 6.44
N GLY A 50 -7.49 14.71 5.96
CA GLY A 50 -6.07 14.92 6.24
C GLY A 50 -5.33 15.79 5.22
N GLY A 51 -5.98 16.23 4.15
CA GLY A 51 -5.40 17.09 3.10
C GLY A 51 -5.34 16.34 1.76
N LYS A 52 -4.50 15.31 1.69
CA LYS A 52 -4.39 14.41 0.53
C LYS A 52 -5.34 13.22 0.56
N MET A 53 -5.98 12.98 1.70
CA MET A 53 -6.91 11.86 1.89
C MET A 53 -8.07 12.32 2.77
N ALA A 54 -9.29 11.92 2.41
CA ALA A 54 -10.49 12.17 3.18
C ALA A 54 -11.34 10.90 3.24
N LEU A 55 -12.17 10.77 4.28
CA LEU A 55 -13.07 9.65 4.44
C LEU A 55 -14.44 10.15 4.87
N ILE A 56 -15.45 9.65 4.16
CA ILE A 56 -16.86 9.78 4.51
C ILE A 56 -17.34 8.39 4.92
N LEU A 57 -17.81 8.24 6.15
CA LEU A 57 -18.27 6.97 6.69
C LEU A 57 -19.64 7.15 7.33
N SER A 58 -20.63 6.42 6.84
CA SER A 58 -21.99 6.38 7.39
C SER A 58 -22.23 5.03 8.04
N ILE A 59 -22.65 5.02 9.29
CA ILE A 59 -23.00 3.81 10.04
C ILE A 59 -24.44 3.88 10.51
N SER A 60 -25.15 2.76 10.39
CA SER A 60 -26.52 2.57 10.85
C SER A 60 -26.68 1.14 11.37
N ASN A 61 -27.84 0.84 11.96
CA ASN A 61 -28.17 -0.53 12.36
C ASN A 61 -28.33 -1.47 11.15
N ASP A 62 -28.54 -0.93 9.94
CA ASP A 62 -28.65 -1.70 8.71
C ASP A 62 -27.28 -2.03 8.10
N THR A 63 -26.29 -1.16 8.31
CA THR A 63 -24.94 -1.33 7.73
C THR A 63 -23.92 -1.91 8.69
N VAL A 64 -24.16 -1.84 10.00
CA VAL A 64 -23.24 -2.35 11.03
C VAL A 64 -24.00 -3.21 12.04
N ASN A 65 -23.71 -4.50 12.02
CA ASN A 65 -24.26 -5.46 12.97
C ASN A 65 -23.94 -5.05 14.41
N GLU A 66 -24.92 -5.19 15.30
CA GLU A 66 -24.81 -4.94 16.74
C GLU A 66 -24.51 -3.48 17.16
N LEU A 67 -24.46 -2.53 16.22
CA LEU A 67 -24.20 -1.11 16.51
C LEU A 67 -25.16 -0.54 17.56
N SER A 68 -26.43 -0.97 17.53
CA SER A 68 -27.47 -0.56 18.48
C SER A 68 -27.65 0.97 18.55
N TYR A 69 -27.55 1.63 17.40
CA TYR A 69 -27.70 3.07 17.25
C TYR A 69 -29.16 3.50 17.53
N ASP A 70 -29.31 4.47 18.42
CA ASP A 70 -30.60 5.11 18.76
C ASP A 70 -30.39 6.62 18.90
N CYS A 71 -30.89 7.39 17.94
CA CYS A 71 -30.76 8.84 17.92
C CYS A 71 -31.87 9.51 18.74
N LYS A 72 -31.48 10.24 19.77
CA LYS A 72 -32.38 10.98 20.67
C LYS A 72 -32.40 12.48 20.38
N GLY A 73 -31.50 12.94 19.52
CA GLY A 73 -31.43 14.34 19.10
C GLY A 73 -30.37 14.51 18.02
N GLU A 74 -30.79 14.94 16.85
CA GLU A 74 -29.90 15.17 15.72
C GLU A 74 -28.88 16.30 16.00
N GLY A 75 -27.90 16.41 15.12
CA GLY A 75 -26.97 17.54 15.08
C GLY A 75 -25.56 17.11 14.80
N LYS A 76 -24.62 18.04 14.99
CA LYS A 76 -23.22 17.83 14.65
C LYS A 76 -22.28 18.20 15.79
N ALA A 77 -21.10 17.59 15.79
CA ALA A 77 -19.99 17.95 16.68
C ALA A 77 -18.65 17.65 16.00
N THR A 78 -17.66 18.49 16.21
CA THR A 78 -16.27 18.24 15.80
C THR A 78 -15.39 18.07 17.03
N ILE A 79 -14.48 17.10 16.98
CA ILE A 79 -13.53 16.81 18.06
C ILE A 79 -12.18 16.40 17.49
N LEU A 80 -11.14 16.46 18.33
CA LEU A 80 -9.83 15.90 18.00
C LEU A 80 -9.87 14.37 17.99
N ALA A 81 -9.45 13.79 16.86
CA ALA A 81 -9.43 12.36 16.60
C ALA A 81 -8.60 11.59 17.62
N ILE A 82 -7.44 12.11 18.01
CA ILE A 82 -6.54 11.45 18.97
C ILE A 82 -7.12 11.40 20.38
N ASN A 83 -7.84 12.44 20.78
CA ASN A 83 -8.51 12.47 22.08
C ASN A 83 -9.69 11.52 22.09
N PHE A 84 -10.43 11.47 20.97
CA PHE A 84 -11.52 10.54 20.78
C PHE A 84 -11.07 9.07 20.82
N ASP A 85 -10.01 8.72 20.09
CA ASP A 85 -9.42 7.37 20.09
C ASP A 85 -9.03 6.92 21.51
N LYS A 86 -8.29 7.77 22.24
CA LYS A 86 -7.89 7.48 23.62
C LYS A 86 -9.09 7.33 24.56
N THR A 87 -10.12 8.17 24.37
CA THR A 87 -11.36 8.13 25.15
C THR A 87 -12.08 6.80 24.91
N LEU A 88 -12.28 6.40 23.66
CA LEU A 88 -12.97 5.16 23.31
C LEU A 88 -12.24 3.93 23.84
N LYS A 89 -10.90 3.90 23.77
CA LYS A 89 -10.07 2.81 24.30
C LYS A 89 -10.16 2.64 25.83
N ALA A 90 -10.57 3.68 26.54
CA ALA A 90 -10.76 3.63 27.98
C ALA A 90 -12.18 3.19 28.38
N ILE A 91 -13.08 2.96 27.42
CA ILE A 91 -14.46 2.49 27.66
C ILE A 91 -14.50 0.97 27.42
N PRO A 92 -15.11 0.17 28.32
CA PRO A 92 -15.28 -1.26 28.10
C PRO A 92 -16.02 -1.54 26.77
N PRO A 93 -15.51 -2.40 25.87
CA PRO A 93 -16.11 -2.63 24.55
C PRO A 93 -17.55 -3.14 24.61
N SER A 94 -17.91 -3.90 25.65
CA SER A 94 -19.26 -4.43 25.85
C SER A 94 -20.27 -3.41 26.38
N ALA A 95 -19.84 -2.19 26.71
CA ALA A 95 -20.71 -1.20 27.33
C ALA A 95 -21.68 -0.57 26.31
N LYS A 96 -22.87 -0.20 26.81
CA LYS A 96 -23.76 0.72 26.10
C LYS A 96 -23.31 2.16 26.38
N LEU A 97 -22.99 2.88 25.31
CA LEU A 97 -22.49 4.24 25.36
C LEU A 97 -23.62 5.23 25.06
N ASP A 98 -23.90 6.12 26.01
CA ASP A 98 -24.72 7.32 25.81
C ASP A 98 -23.81 8.49 25.41
N VAL A 99 -24.01 9.05 24.22
CA VAL A 99 -23.31 10.25 23.74
C VAL A 99 -24.23 11.46 23.84
N ASP A 100 -23.77 12.50 24.52
CA ASP A 100 -24.46 13.79 24.61
C ASP A 100 -23.52 14.93 24.21
N ALA A 101 -23.84 15.59 23.11
CA ALA A 101 -23.09 16.70 22.54
C ALA A 101 -23.97 17.96 22.46
N THR A 102 -24.80 18.21 23.49
CA THR A 102 -25.66 19.41 23.58
C THR A 102 -25.05 20.54 24.41
N THR A 103 -24.00 20.26 25.18
CA THR A 103 -23.26 21.26 25.98
C THR A 103 -22.03 21.75 25.22
N SER A 104 -21.14 22.54 25.81
CA SER A 104 -19.86 22.95 25.18
C SER A 104 -18.83 21.81 25.03
N LYS A 105 -19.21 20.57 25.36
CA LYS A 105 -18.37 19.37 25.33
C LYS A 105 -19.19 18.16 24.87
N MET A 106 -18.52 17.17 24.30
CA MET A 106 -19.05 15.83 24.12
C MET A 106 -18.93 15.08 25.43
N ILE A 107 -20.03 14.54 25.94
CA ILE A 107 -20.08 13.71 27.14
C ILE A 107 -20.37 12.27 26.71
N LEU A 108 -19.47 11.36 27.05
CA LEU A 108 -19.55 9.94 26.79
C LEU A 108 -19.83 9.25 28.12
N SER A 109 -21.06 8.77 28.32
CA SER A 109 -21.44 8.10 29.58
C SER A 109 -21.75 6.64 29.34
N TYR A 110 -21.32 5.77 30.24
CA TYR A 110 -21.54 4.33 30.11
C TYR A 110 -21.75 3.68 31.47
N ILE A 111 -22.31 2.47 31.47
CA ILE A 111 -22.37 1.61 32.64
C ILE A 111 -21.54 0.36 32.30
N ASP A 112 -20.55 0.06 33.14
CA ASP A 112 -19.79 -1.16 32.99
C ASP A 112 -20.64 -2.37 33.47
N ALA A 113 -21.10 -3.16 32.50
CA ALA A 113 -21.90 -4.35 32.76
C ALA A 113 -21.16 -5.44 33.54
N THR A 114 -19.82 -5.37 33.66
CA THR A 114 -19.01 -6.33 34.41
C THR A 114 -18.96 -6.02 35.91
N THR A 115 -19.30 -4.79 36.30
CA THR A 115 -19.30 -4.36 37.69
C THR A 115 -20.67 -4.56 38.33
N LYS A 116 -20.69 -5.03 39.59
CA LYS A 116 -21.94 -5.16 40.35
C LYS A 116 -22.55 -3.81 40.70
N ASP A 117 -21.72 -2.78 40.77
CA ASP A 117 -22.14 -1.41 40.97
C ASP A 117 -22.53 -0.77 39.63
N LYS A 118 -23.82 -0.47 39.46
CA LYS A 118 -24.35 0.21 38.27
C LYS A 118 -24.02 1.71 38.25
N HIS A 119 -22.83 2.10 38.72
CA HIS A 119 -22.40 3.48 38.68
C HIS A 119 -22.19 3.91 37.23
N LYS A 120 -22.80 5.04 36.86
CA LYS A 120 -22.66 5.62 35.53
C LYS A 120 -21.36 6.40 35.47
N GLU A 121 -20.38 5.85 34.76
CA GLU A 121 -19.11 6.51 34.48
C GLU A 121 -19.26 7.50 33.33
N ARG A 122 -18.35 8.48 33.25
CA ARG A 122 -18.35 9.47 32.18
C ARG A 122 -16.95 9.90 31.79
N GLN A 123 -16.77 10.15 30.50
CA GLN A 123 -15.64 10.90 29.94
C GLN A 123 -16.16 12.12 29.17
N THR A 124 -15.31 13.13 29.02
CA THR A 124 -15.67 14.35 28.29
C THR A 124 -14.59 14.74 27.31
N ILE A 125 -14.99 15.12 26.10
CA ILE A 125 -14.11 15.62 25.05
C ILE A 125 -14.53 17.05 24.71
N VAL A 126 -13.57 17.96 24.62
CA VAL A 126 -13.82 19.35 24.23
C VAL A 126 -14.09 19.41 22.73
N PHE A 127 -15.03 20.26 22.32
CA PHE A 127 -15.31 20.49 20.90
C PHE A 127 -14.24 21.35 20.26
N GLU A 128 -14.11 21.16 18.95
CA GLU A 128 -13.43 22.09 18.06
C GLU A 128 -14.47 23.02 17.41
N ASP A 129 -14.16 24.31 17.32
CA ASP A 129 -15.06 25.31 16.75
C ASP A 129 -15.25 25.14 15.23
N GLU A 130 -14.25 24.56 14.57
CA GLU A 130 -14.23 24.41 13.12
C GLU A 130 -14.73 23.03 12.68
N GLU A 131 -15.65 23.03 11.73
CA GLU A 131 -16.14 21.83 11.07
C GLU A 131 -15.15 21.33 10.00
N VAL A 132 -14.85 20.02 10.03
CA VAL A 132 -14.19 19.34 8.93
C VAL A 132 -15.19 19.20 7.79
N LYS A 133 -14.91 19.85 6.66
CA LYS A 133 -15.76 19.76 5.48
C LYS A 133 -15.30 18.59 4.60
N PRO A 134 -16.18 17.66 4.22
CA PRO A 134 -15.83 16.64 3.24
C PRO A 134 -15.56 17.31 1.87
N PRO A 135 -14.65 16.74 1.07
CA PRO A 135 -14.45 17.22 -0.30
C PRO A 135 -15.74 16.99 -1.12
N VAL A 136 -15.98 17.87 -2.08
CA VAL A 136 -17.09 17.68 -3.02
C VAL A 136 -16.75 16.51 -3.93
N LEU A 137 -17.57 15.46 -3.89
CA LEU A 137 -17.38 14.28 -4.72
C LEU A 137 -17.69 14.59 -6.19
N ALA A 138 -16.83 14.10 -7.08
CA ALA A 138 -17.10 14.11 -8.50
C ALA A 138 -18.35 13.27 -8.84
N LYS A 139 -19.09 13.69 -9.87
CA LYS A 139 -20.29 12.96 -10.36
C LYS A 139 -20.04 12.24 -11.69
N LYS A 140 -18.90 12.50 -12.33
CA LYS A 140 -18.51 11.92 -13.61
C LYS A 140 -17.10 11.36 -13.48
N PHE A 141 -16.92 10.14 -13.96
CA PHE A 141 -15.67 9.41 -13.84
C PHE A 141 -15.12 9.11 -15.23
N LYS A 142 -13.80 9.24 -15.37
CA LYS A 142 -13.08 8.84 -16.57
C LYS A 142 -12.79 7.34 -16.56
N GLN A 143 -12.54 6.80 -15.38
CA GLN A 143 -12.19 5.40 -15.15
C GLN A 143 -12.98 4.90 -13.95
N GLU A 144 -13.43 3.65 -14.02
CA GLU A 144 -14.17 2.98 -12.96
C GLU A 144 -13.91 1.49 -13.05
N VAL A 145 -13.57 0.86 -11.92
CA VAL A 145 -13.35 -0.58 -11.82
C VAL A 145 -13.88 -1.11 -10.50
N LYS A 146 -14.26 -2.38 -10.48
CA LYS A 146 -14.56 -3.15 -9.28
C LYS A 146 -13.57 -4.31 -9.18
N ILE A 147 -12.96 -4.50 -8.02
CA ILE A 147 -11.95 -5.53 -7.78
C ILE A 147 -12.13 -6.14 -6.38
N ASN A 148 -11.78 -7.41 -6.24
CA ASN A 148 -11.68 -8.05 -4.92
C ASN A 148 -10.73 -7.25 -4.00
N ARG A 149 -11.22 -6.88 -2.83
CA ARG A 149 -10.53 -6.05 -1.84
C ARG A 149 -9.21 -6.65 -1.39
N GLU A 150 -9.19 -7.94 -1.07
CA GLU A 150 -7.98 -8.61 -0.59
C GLU A 150 -6.91 -8.69 -1.69
N MET A 151 -7.33 -8.96 -2.94
CA MET A 151 -6.44 -8.90 -4.09
C MET A 151 -5.83 -7.52 -4.26
N PHE A 152 -6.65 -6.46 -4.16
CA PHE A 152 -6.19 -5.09 -4.27
C PHE A 152 -5.20 -4.73 -3.15
N ILE A 153 -5.55 -4.99 -1.89
CA ILE A 153 -4.67 -4.74 -0.73
C ILE A 153 -3.38 -5.58 -0.81
N GLY A 154 -3.49 -6.84 -1.24
CA GLY A 154 -2.37 -7.75 -1.42
C GLY A 154 -1.39 -7.24 -2.47
N GLY A 155 -1.91 -6.80 -3.62
CA GLY A 155 -1.14 -6.18 -4.69
C GLY A 155 -0.37 -4.95 -4.23
N LEU A 156 -1.06 -4.02 -3.55
CA LEU A 156 -0.43 -2.83 -2.96
C LEU A 156 0.71 -3.19 -2.00
N ASN A 157 0.44 -4.08 -1.04
CA ASN A 157 1.46 -4.51 -0.08
C ASN A 157 2.65 -5.20 -0.74
N LYS A 158 2.43 -5.92 -1.85
CA LYS A 158 3.47 -6.70 -2.50
C LYS A 158 4.51 -5.84 -3.19
N VAL A 159 4.14 -4.67 -3.72
CA VAL A 159 5.05 -3.80 -4.48
C VAL A 159 5.45 -2.52 -3.76
N LYS A 160 4.73 -2.09 -2.70
CA LYS A 160 4.96 -0.78 -2.04
C LYS A 160 6.39 -0.53 -1.54
N PHE A 161 7.15 -1.58 -1.24
CA PHE A 161 8.56 -1.45 -0.84
C PHE A 161 9.44 -0.85 -1.96
N ALA A 162 8.99 -0.91 -3.21
CA ALA A 162 9.69 -0.41 -4.39
C ALA A 162 9.40 1.04 -4.76
N ILE A 163 8.43 1.69 -4.12
CA ILE A 163 8.06 3.07 -4.43
C ILE A 163 9.25 4.01 -4.16
N GLY A 164 9.48 4.95 -5.06
CA GLY A 164 10.50 5.99 -4.95
C GLY A 164 10.32 6.92 -3.76
N TRP A 165 11.43 7.54 -3.36
CA TRP A 165 11.49 8.48 -2.23
C TRP A 165 11.97 9.87 -2.66
N ALA A 166 12.49 9.99 -3.88
CA ALA A 166 13.10 11.22 -4.38
C ALA A 166 12.03 12.15 -4.95
N GLN A 167 11.81 13.29 -4.29
CA GLN A 167 10.91 14.35 -4.77
C GLN A 167 11.32 14.92 -6.14
N THR A 168 12.58 14.73 -6.55
CA THR A 168 13.08 15.12 -7.88
C THR A 168 12.57 14.23 -9.00
N MET A 169 11.99 13.06 -8.70
CA MET A 169 11.34 12.16 -9.65
C MET A 169 9.93 11.81 -9.16
N PRO A 170 8.99 12.79 -9.17
CA PRO A 170 7.66 12.63 -8.57
C PRO A 170 6.83 11.52 -9.23
N TYR A 171 7.08 11.20 -10.50
CA TYR A 171 6.46 10.08 -11.21
C TYR A 171 6.81 8.70 -10.65
N TYR A 172 7.80 8.59 -9.76
CA TYR A 172 8.12 7.37 -8.99
C TYR A 172 7.59 7.40 -7.56
N MET A 173 6.96 8.50 -7.12
CA MET A 173 6.32 8.60 -5.81
C MET A 173 4.86 8.12 -5.84
N VAL A 174 4.57 7.18 -6.74
CA VAL A 174 3.27 6.54 -6.88
C VAL A 174 3.43 5.04 -7.04
N GLU A 175 2.37 4.33 -6.72
CA GLU A 175 2.16 2.97 -7.15
C GLU A 175 1.21 2.95 -8.36
N LEU A 176 1.60 2.21 -9.40
CA LEU A 176 0.82 1.95 -10.58
C LEU A 176 -0.10 0.76 -10.33
N PHE A 177 -1.39 0.94 -10.58
CA PHE A 177 -2.37 -0.13 -10.69
C PHE A 177 -3.01 -0.10 -12.07
N GLU A 178 -2.87 -1.20 -12.81
CA GLU A 178 -3.51 -1.38 -14.10
C GLU A 178 -4.44 -2.59 -14.05
N ILE A 179 -5.57 -2.51 -14.74
CA ILE A 179 -6.54 -3.60 -14.74
C ILE A 179 -7.31 -3.63 -16.06
N GLU A 180 -7.46 -4.83 -16.59
CA GLU A 180 -8.22 -5.16 -17.79
C GLU A 180 -8.87 -6.54 -17.61
N GLU A 181 -9.67 -6.98 -18.57
CA GLU A 181 -10.33 -8.29 -18.50
C GLU A 181 -9.32 -9.43 -18.25
N GLY A 182 -9.53 -10.15 -17.15
CA GLY A 182 -8.71 -11.29 -16.75
C GLY A 182 -7.34 -10.94 -16.17
N LYS A 183 -6.95 -9.67 -16.06
CA LYS A 183 -5.60 -9.26 -15.65
C LYS A 183 -5.59 -8.02 -14.77
N ALA A 184 -4.83 -8.07 -13.68
CA ALA A 184 -4.48 -6.93 -12.85
C ALA A 184 -2.96 -6.85 -12.68
N ARG A 185 -2.41 -5.64 -12.70
CA ARG A 185 -0.99 -5.38 -12.52
C ARG A 185 -0.79 -4.31 -11.46
N PHE A 186 0.09 -4.61 -10.50
CA PHE A 186 0.60 -3.65 -9.53
C PHE A 186 2.08 -3.43 -9.81
N ALA A 187 2.53 -2.18 -9.83
CA ALA A 187 3.93 -1.89 -10.03
C ALA A 187 4.38 -0.65 -9.25
N ALA A 188 5.59 -0.71 -8.72
CA ALA A 188 6.25 0.42 -8.09
C ALA A 188 7.74 0.39 -8.42
N GLY A 189 8.37 1.56 -8.44
CA GLY A 189 9.80 1.63 -8.68
C GLY A 189 10.40 2.99 -8.39
N THR A 190 11.71 3.04 -8.59
CA THR A 190 12.56 4.20 -8.32
C THR A 190 13.29 4.70 -9.57
N GLY A 191 13.04 4.08 -10.72
CA GLY A 191 13.84 4.25 -11.94
C GLY A 191 15.07 3.34 -11.99
N ALA A 192 15.72 3.12 -10.85
CA ALA A 192 16.85 2.19 -10.73
C ALA A 192 16.40 0.75 -10.40
N ARG A 193 15.23 0.57 -9.79
CA ARG A 193 14.63 -0.74 -9.48
C ARG A 193 13.12 -0.67 -9.55
N PHE A 194 12.48 -1.79 -9.86
CA PHE A 194 11.03 -1.95 -9.92
C PHE A 194 10.61 -3.31 -9.37
N ALA A 195 9.43 -3.34 -8.77
CA ALA A 195 8.68 -4.54 -8.43
C ALA A 195 7.36 -4.53 -9.20
N VAL A 196 6.99 -5.68 -9.76
CA VAL A 196 5.78 -5.86 -10.57
C VAL A 196 5.09 -7.13 -10.12
N LEU A 197 3.80 -7.04 -9.81
CA LEU A 197 2.93 -8.18 -9.57
C LEU A 197 1.88 -8.20 -10.68
N ASP A 198 1.92 -9.22 -11.54
CA ASP A 198 0.85 -9.53 -12.46
C ASP A 198 -0.06 -10.59 -11.83
N ILE A 199 -1.37 -10.39 -11.86
CA ILE A 199 -2.39 -11.34 -11.40
C ILE A 199 -3.29 -11.65 -12.60
N GLU A 200 -3.35 -12.92 -12.98
CA GLU A 200 -4.21 -13.40 -14.07
C GLU A 200 -5.31 -14.29 -13.50
N GLY A 201 -6.56 -14.12 -13.91
CA GLY A 201 -7.65 -14.95 -13.41
C GLY A 201 -9.03 -14.52 -13.90
N LYS A 202 -9.95 -15.50 -14.02
CA LYS A 202 -11.30 -15.27 -14.54
C LYS A 202 -12.18 -14.40 -13.65
N CYS A 203 -11.84 -14.28 -12.36
CA CYS A 203 -12.58 -13.45 -11.41
C CYS A 203 -12.35 -11.94 -11.61
N ILE A 204 -11.47 -11.54 -12.53
CA ILE A 204 -11.23 -10.15 -12.92
C ILE A 204 -12.13 -9.83 -14.13
N GLU A 205 -13.42 -9.64 -13.86
CA GLU A 205 -14.44 -9.49 -14.92
C GLU A 205 -14.66 -8.02 -15.32
N GLY A 206 -15.06 -7.80 -16.58
CA GLY A 206 -15.94 -6.68 -16.93
C GLY A 206 -15.29 -5.39 -17.43
N LEU A 207 -14.00 -5.36 -17.78
CA LEU A 207 -13.36 -4.17 -18.35
C LEU A 207 -12.98 -4.37 -19.82
N LYS A 208 -13.71 -3.72 -20.72
CA LYS A 208 -13.43 -3.71 -22.17
C LYS A 208 -12.13 -3.00 -22.54
N GLU A 209 -11.72 -2.03 -21.72
CA GLU A 209 -10.52 -1.23 -21.93
C GLU A 209 -9.70 -1.21 -20.64
N LYS A 210 -8.37 -1.28 -20.81
CA LYS A 210 -7.40 -1.16 -19.73
C LYS A 210 -7.59 0.15 -18.96
N GLN A 211 -7.78 0.05 -17.65
CA GLN A 211 -7.83 1.17 -16.73
C GLN A 211 -6.49 1.29 -15.99
N THR A 212 -6.06 2.52 -15.73
CA THR A 212 -4.76 2.80 -15.11
C THR A 212 -4.91 3.86 -14.03
N PHE A 213 -4.57 3.51 -12.80
CA PHE A 213 -4.61 4.36 -11.61
C PHE A 213 -3.21 4.57 -11.05
N TYR A 214 -2.96 5.75 -10.50
CA TYR A 214 -1.72 6.09 -9.81
C TYR A 214 -2.04 6.48 -8.36
N PHE A 215 -1.56 5.68 -7.43
CA PHE A 215 -1.80 5.89 -6.01
C PHE A 215 -0.60 6.59 -5.36
N PRO A 216 -0.78 7.79 -4.76
CA PRO A 216 0.32 8.49 -4.11
C PRO A 216 0.93 7.68 -2.96
N LYS A 217 2.26 7.66 -2.89
CA LYS A 217 3.02 6.96 -1.85
C LYS A 217 2.50 7.22 -0.43
N ASP A 218 2.28 8.51 -0.12
CA ASP A 218 1.88 8.96 1.22
C ASP A 218 0.50 8.40 1.64
N SER A 219 -0.31 7.95 0.68
CA SER A 219 -1.66 7.44 0.92
C SER A 219 -1.71 5.91 1.04
N ILE A 220 -0.71 5.17 0.55
CA ILE A 220 -0.76 3.69 0.40
C ILE A 220 -1.01 2.99 1.74
N ASP A 221 -0.16 3.22 2.74
CA ASP A 221 -0.25 2.48 4.02
C ASP A 221 -1.56 2.80 4.76
N ASN A 222 -2.01 4.05 4.71
CA ASN A 222 -3.27 4.44 5.33
C ASN A 222 -4.47 3.86 4.58
N MET A 223 -4.45 3.89 3.25
CA MET A 223 -5.47 3.28 2.41
C MET A 223 -5.58 1.77 2.69
N ILE A 224 -4.45 1.05 2.74
CA ILE A 224 -4.43 -0.37 3.08
C ILE A 224 -5.12 -0.62 4.42
N LYS A 225 -4.75 0.13 5.47
CA LYS A 225 -5.37 -0.01 6.80
C LYS A 225 -6.87 0.26 6.79
N VAL A 226 -7.29 1.35 6.15
CA VAL A 226 -8.72 1.71 6.04
C VAL A 226 -9.50 0.62 5.31
N LEU A 227 -8.98 0.15 4.18
CA LEU A 227 -9.66 -0.90 3.41
C LEU A 227 -9.66 -2.23 4.16
N SER A 228 -8.64 -2.54 4.97
CA SER A 228 -8.59 -3.75 5.78
C SER A 228 -9.72 -3.85 6.82
N THR A 229 -10.29 -2.74 7.29
CA THR A 229 -11.40 -2.77 8.26
C THR A 229 -12.75 -3.08 7.60
N SER A 230 -12.82 -3.12 6.28
CA SER A 230 -14.05 -3.46 5.57
C SER A 230 -14.42 -4.94 5.75
N SER A 231 -15.70 -5.22 5.84
CA SER A 231 -16.34 -6.53 5.65
C SER A 231 -16.64 -6.87 4.18
N SER A 232 -16.81 -5.87 3.31
CA SER A 232 -17.02 -6.10 1.87
C SER A 232 -15.89 -6.90 1.22
N THR A 233 -16.28 -7.82 0.34
CA THR A 233 -15.35 -8.61 -0.48
C THR A 233 -14.71 -7.76 -1.58
N ASP A 234 -15.41 -6.74 -2.07
CA ASP A 234 -14.98 -5.95 -3.23
C ASP A 234 -14.85 -4.47 -2.90
N VAL A 235 -14.03 -3.77 -3.68
CA VAL A 235 -13.95 -2.31 -3.70
C VAL A 235 -14.21 -1.80 -5.11
N SER A 236 -14.85 -0.64 -5.22
CA SER A 236 -14.99 0.10 -6.47
C SER A 236 -14.04 1.30 -6.46
N ILE A 237 -13.19 1.41 -7.48
CA ILE A 237 -12.18 2.45 -7.61
C ILE A 237 -12.55 3.31 -8.81
N LYS A 238 -12.70 4.62 -8.59
CA LYS A 238 -13.17 5.58 -9.58
C LYS A 238 -12.21 6.74 -9.67
N TYR A 239 -11.83 7.13 -10.89
CA TYR A 239 -11.00 8.30 -11.13
C TYR A 239 -11.80 9.41 -11.82
N ALA A 240 -11.76 10.59 -11.23
CA ALA A 240 -12.34 11.81 -11.79
C ALA A 240 -11.25 12.86 -12.01
N PRO A 241 -10.93 13.21 -13.28
CA PRO A 241 -10.05 14.33 -13.55
C PRO A 241 -10.77 15.66 -13.26
N SER A 242 -10.00 16.66 -12.88
CA SER A 242 -10.39 18.04 -12.71
C SER A 242 -10.99 18.54 -14.02
N ASN A 243 -12.23 19.02 -13.94
CA ASN A 243 -12.99 19.37 -15.13
C ASN A 243 -13.36 20.86 -15.09
N SER A 244 -12.70 21.66 -15.93
CA SER A 244 -12.77 23.13 -15.90
C SER A 244 -14.13 23.74 -16.23
N LYS A 245 -15.12 22.95 -16.69
CA LYS A 245 -16.37 23.48 -17.27
C LYS A 245 -17.66 23.27 -16.45
N SER A 246 -17.74 22.29 -15.54
CA SER A 246 -19.01 22.00 -14.83
C SER A 246 -18.90 21.60 -13.36
N GLN A 247 -17.73 21.18 -12.89
CA GLN A 247 -17.48 20.86 -11.47
C GLN A 247 -16.07 21.32 -11.13
N LYS A 248 -15.94 22.32 -10.24
CA LYS A 248 -14.66 22.76 -9.67
C LYS A 248 -14.15 21.75 -8.63
N THR A 249 -14.08 20.47 -8.98
CA THR A 249 -13.48 19.44 -8.13
C THR A 249 -12.03 19.22 -8.59
N PRO A 250 -11.06 19.10 -7.66
CA PRO A 250 -9.70 18.69 -8.02
C PRO A 250 -9.72 17.27 -8.60
N ASP A 251 -8.58 16.79 -9.11
CA ASP A 251 -8.42 15.37 -9.46
C ASP A 251 -8.69 14.50 -8.21
N GLN A 252 -9.54 13.47 -8.35
CA GLN A 252 -9.90 12.58 -7.25
C GLN A 252 -9.85 11.12 -7.66
N ILE A 253 -9.35 10.27 -6.77
CA ILE A 253 -9.66 8.84 -6.77
C ILE A 253 -10.63 8.60 -5.62
N ILE A 254 -11.77 8.00 -5.91
CA ILE A 254 -12.79 7.62 -4.93
C ILE A 254 -12.79 6.09 -4.86
N ILE A 255 -12.65 5.56 -3.64
CA ILE A 255 -12.73 4.13 -3.36
C ILE A 255 -13.95 3.88 -2.49
N ASP A 256 -14.97 3.29 -3.11
CA ASP A 256 -16.18 2.85 -2.43
C ASP A 256 -15.95 1.41 -2.00
N PHE A 257 -15.84 1.17 -0.70
CA PHE A 257 -15.56 -0.17 -0.19
C PHE A 257 -16.75 -0.79 0.52
N GLU A 258 -17.72 0.01 0.97
CA GLU A 258 -18.99 -0.43 1.55
C GLU A 258 -20.07 0.64 1.33
N GLU A 259 -21.33 0.26 1.49
CA GLU A 259 -22.43 1.22 1.44
C GLU A 259 -22.21 2.33 2.48
N GLY A 260 -22.19 3.59 2.01
CA GLY A 260 -21.96 4.75 2.85
C GLY A 260 -20.50 4.97 3.28
N LYS A 261 -19.53 4.20 2.78
CA LYS A 261 -18.10 4.36 3.08
C LYS A 261 -17.30 4.68 1.81
N ASN A 262 -16.77 5.91 1.76
CA ASN A 262 -16.05 6.44 0.60
C ASN A 262 -14.70 7.02 1.05
N LEU A 263 -13.61 6.38 0.64
CA LEU A 263 -12.25 6.91 0.80
C LEU A 263 -11.91 7.75 -0.42
N ILE A 264 -11.46 8.98 -0.22
CA ILE A 264 -11.17 9.95 -1.28
C ILE A 264 -9.70 10.33 -1.22
N LEU A 265 -8.99 10.15 -2.32
CA LEU A 265 -7.61 10.61 -2.51
C LEU A 265 -7.62 11.88 -3.34
N LEU A 266 -6.84 12.87 -2.90
CA LEU A 266 -6.71 14.21 -3.46
C LEU A 266 -5.24 14.54 -3.71
N GLY A 267 -5.00 15.66 -4.40
CA GLY A 267 -3.62 16.11 -4.71
C GLY A 267 -2.90 15.18 -5.68
N LEU A 268 -3.67 14.58 -6.61
CA LEU A 268 -3.15 13.69 -7.64
C LEU A 268 -2.40 14.51 -8.70
N ASP A 269 -1.34 13.94 -9.24
CA ASP A 269 -0.60 14.50 -10.36
C ASP A 269 -1.04 13.82 -11.66
N SER A 270 -1.91 14.49 -12.41
CA SER A 270 -2.38 14.00 -13.71
C SER A 270 -1.35 14.08 -14.84
N SER A 271 -0.16 14.66 -14.58
CA SER A 271 0.94 14.72 -15.54
C SER A 271 1.90 13.52 -15.47
N ILE A 272 1.68 12.60 -14.52
CA ILE A 272 2.51 11.40 -14.37
C ILE A 272 2.54 10.59 -15.66
N ASN A 273 3.75 10.44 -16.21
CA ASN A 273 4.06 9.54 -17.30
C ASN A 273 4.94 8.41 -16.76
N TYR A 274 4.31 7.32 -16.35
CA TYR A 274 5.01 6.17 -15.77
C TYR A 274 5.73 5.37 -16.88
N PRO A 275 6.95 4.88 -16.65
CA PRO A 275 7.71 4.20 -17.71
C PRO A 275 7.04 2.90 -18.18
N ALA A 276 7.17 2.62 -19.47
CA ALA A 276 6.72 1.36 -20.08
C ALA A 276 7.61 0.20 -19.61
N LEU A 277 7.17 -0.51 -18.56
CA LEU A 277 7.92 -1.59 -17.94
C LEU A 277 8.05 -2.83 -18.83
N ASP A 278 7.09 -3.04 -19.74
CA ASP A 278 7.04 -4.21 -20.62
C ASP A 278 8.27 -4.35 -21.53
N ASN A 279 8.98 -3.25 -21.81
CA ASN A 279 10.23 -3.25 -22.57
C ASN A 279 11.38 -3.99 -21.84
N VAL A 280 11.31 -4.08 -20.51
CA VAL A 280 12.29 -4.80 -19.68
C VAL A 280 11.80 -6.22 -19.40
N ILE A 281 10.49 -6.37 -19.14
CA ILE A 281 9.86 -7.64 -18.78
C ILE A 281 9.88 -8.63 -19.95
N ASN A 282 9.62 -8.16 -21.17
CA ASN A 282 9.52 -9.03 -22.36
C ASN A 282 10.85 -9.14 -23.12
N PHE A 283 11.95 -8.69 -22.52
CA PHE A 283 13.27 -8.78 -23.16
C PHE A 283 13.79 -10.22 -23.07
N ASP A 284 14.38 -10.71 -24.16
CA ASP A 284 14.97 -12.03 -24.24
C ASP A 284 16.42 -11.99 -23.72
N TYR A 285 16.61 -12.36 -22.45
CA TYR A 285 17.92 -12.31 -21.81
C TYR A 285 18.76 -13.55 -22.17
N PRO A 286 20.05 -13.37 -22.53
CA PRO A 286 20.91 -14.47 -22.98
C PRO A 286 21.29 -15.46 -21.88
N HIS A 287 21.17 -15.06 -20.61
CA HIS A 287 21.43 -15.92 -19.45
C HIS A 287 20.19 -15.94 -18.57
N ARG A 288 19.63 -17.14 -18.35
CA ARG A 288 18.47 -17.37 -17.49
C ARG A 288 18.78 -18.55 -16.57
N ILE A 289 19.04 -18.25 -15.31
CA ILE A 289 19.56 -19.22 -14.35
C ILE A 289 18.64 -19.25 -13.14
N SER A 290 18.20 -20.43 -12.74
CA SER A 290 17.39 -20.58 -11.55
C SER A 290 18.21 -20.89 -10.30
N SER A 291 17.68 -20.51 -9.14
CA SER A 291 18.25 -20.83 -7.83
C SER A 291 17.15 -20.87 -6.77
N GLU A 292 17.41 -21.55 -5.66
CA GLU A 292 16.53 -21.52 -4.49
C GLU A 292 16.70 -20.19 -3.74
N LEU A 293 15.59 -19.53 -3.43
CA LEU A 293 15.60 -18.24 -2.73
C LEU A 293 16.22 -18.36 -1.32
N ASP A 294 16.05 -19.50 -0.64
CA ASP A 294 16.60 -19.73 0.70
C ASP A 294 18.15 -19.73 0.71
N ASP A 295 18.80 -20.11 -0.39
CA ASP A 295 20.26 -20.08 -0.50
C ASP A 295 20.83 -18.65 -0.48
N TRP A 296 20.01 -17.66 -0.82
CA TRP A 296 20.38 -16.24 -0.77
C TRP A 296 20.45 -15.69 0.66
N LYS A 297 19.93 -16.39 1.69
CA LYS A 297 19.95 -15.89 3.07
C LYS A 297 21.36 -15.57 3.58
N TYR A 298 22.36 -16.37 3.18
CA TYR A 298 23.75 -16.17 3.58
C TYR A 298 24.45 -15.08 2.79
N VAL A 299 23.98 -14.82 1.56
CA VAL A 299 24.36 -13.63 0.78
C VAL A 299 23.87 -12.39 1.52
N VAL A 300 22.59 -12.34 1.90
CA VAL A 300 22.00 -11.22 2.65
C VAL A 300 22.69 -11.01 4.00
N ALA A 301 22.98 -12.08 4.75
CA ALA A 301 23.73 -11.98 6.00
C ALA A 301 25.15 -11.45 5.79
N GLY A 302 25.82 -11.84 4.69
CA GLY A 302 27.13 -11.32 4.31
C GLY A 302 27.08 -9.84 3.98
N ILE A 303 26.07 -9.42 3.22
CA ILE A 303 25.77 -8.02 2.89
C ILE A 303 25.57 -7.18 4.16
N ASP A 304 24.75 -7.66 5.10
CA ASP A 304 24.46 -6.93 6.33
C ASP A 304 25.72 -6.83 7.22
N ALA A 305 26.60 -7.83 7.17
CA ALA A 305 27.89 -7.79 7.86
C ALA A 305 28.89 -6.80 7.24
N THR A 306 28.85 -6.61 5.91
CA THR A 306 29.79 -5.73 5.20
C THR A 306 29.28 -4.29 5.02
N TYR A 307 28.00 -4.02 5.26
CA TYR A 307 27.41 -2.68 5.13
C TYR A 307 27.11 -2.01 6.48
N SER A 308 28.17 -1.74 7.25
CA SER A 308 28.08 -1.11 8.58
C SER A 308 27.56 0.34 8.53
N PRO A 309 27.07 0.89 9.66
CA PRO A 309 26.70 2.31 9.76
C PRO A 309 27.82 3.27 9.34
N ASP A 310 29.08 2.94 9.65
CA ASP A 310 30.23 3.75 9.26
C ASP A 310 30.42 3.74 7.74
N ILE A 311 30.25 2.58 7.09
CA ILE A 311 30.32 2.46 5.62
C ILE A 311 29.15 3.20 4.95
N LYS A 312 27.97 3.22 5.57
CA LYS A 312 26.82 4.03 5.13
C LYS A 312 27.08 5.53 5.23
N ALA A 313 27.84 5.97 6.22
CA ALA A 313 28.19 7.38 6.41
C ALA A 313 29.31 7.82 5.46
N GLU A 314 30.22 6.91 5.07
CA GLU A 314 31.37 7.19 4.21
C GLU A 314 31.10 6.99 2.71
N ASN A 315 30.19 6.10 2.31
CA ASN A 315 29.92 5.77 0.92
C ASN A 315 28.44 5.97 0.55
N ASP A 316 28.19 6.66 -0.57
CA ASP A 316 26.83 6.81 -1.12
C ASP A 316 26.25 5.48 -1.62
N ILE A 317 27.09 4.54 -2.10
CA ILE A 317 26.62 3.30 -2.77
C ILE A 317 27.50 2.10 -2.40
N HIS A 318 26.89 1.09 -1.74
CA HIS A 318 27.49 -0.23 -1.54
C HIS A 318 27.04 -1.16 -2.68
N ASN A 319 28.02 -1.75 -3.39
CA ASN A 319 27.79 -2.57 -4.58
C ASN A 319 28.21 -4.02 -4.37
N THR A 320 27.53 -4.92 -5.07
CA THR A 320 27.82 -6.35 -5.12
C THR A 320 28.12 -6.75 -6.57
N ASP A 321 29.19 -7.51 -6.77
CA ASP A 321 29.47 -8.20 -8.04
C ASP A 321 28.90 -9.62 -7.96
N VAL A 322 28.17 -10.05 -9.00
CA VAL A 322 27.60 -11.40 -9.14
C VAL A 322 28.14 -12.00 -10.41
N THR A 323 28.78 -13.17 -10.32
CA THR A 323 29.36 -13.89 -11.45
C THR A 323 28.79 -15.29 -11.52
N ALA A 324 28.22 -15.68 -12.66
CA ALA A 324 27.79 -17.05 -12.89
C ALA A 324 29.01 -17.92 -13.27
N ARG A 325 29.28 -18.97 -12.47
CA ARG A 325 30.31 -19.97 -12.74
C ARG A 325 29.66 -21.24 -13.27
N PHE A 326 29.44 -21.30 -14.59
CA PHE A 326 28.77 -22.43 -15.23
C PHE A 326 29.52 -23.75 -15.05
N ASP A 327 30.86 -23.72 -15.05
CA ASP A 327 31.73 -24.87 -14.82
C ASP A 327 31.57 -25.48 -13.42
N LYS A 328 31.09 -24.70 -12.44
CA LYS A 328 30.94 -25.12 -11.05
C LYS A 328 29.50 -25.06 -10.54
N GLU A 329 28.56 -24.69 -11.41
CA GLU A 329 27.12 -24.63 -11.13
C GLU A 329 26.73 -23.72 -9.94
N TYR A 330 27.35 -22.54 -9.82
CA TYR A 330 26.98 -21.56 -8.79
C TYR A 330 27.18 -20.10 -9.20
N PHE A 331 26.47 -19.19 -8.54
CA PHE A 331 26.75 -17.76 -8.53
C PHE A 331 27.80 -17.45 -7.48
N LEU A 332 28.91 -16.84 -7.87
CA LEU A 332 29.84 -16.19 -6.97
C LEU A 332 29.32 -14.78 -6.68
N VAL A 333 29.08 -14.46 -5.42
CA VAL A 333 28.55 -13.17 -4.97
C VAL A 333 29.57 -12.50 -4.06
N GLU A 334 30.07 -11.33 -4.49
CA GLU A 334 31.15 -10.61 -3.83
C GLU A 334 30.71 -9.19 -3.47
N THR A 335 30.85 -8.83 -2.19
CA THR A 335 30.76 -7.43 -1.75
C THR A 335 32.18 -6.87 -1.63
N ARG A 336 32.48 -5.80 -2.37
CA ARG A 336 33.82 -5.19 -2.42
C ARG A 336 33.77 -3.83 -1.77
N SER A 337 34.03 -3.80 -0.47
CA SER A 337 34.14 -2.59 0.36
C SER A 337 35.36 -2.70 1.30
N LYS A 338 35.48 -1.83 2.32
CA LYS A 338 36.49 -2.04 3.38
C LYS A 338 36.34 -3.39 4.08
N MET A 339 35.10 -3.89 4.20
CA MET A 339 34.80 -5.25 4.61
C MET A 339 34.28 -6.02 3.40
N GLU A 340 34.86 -7.20 3.17
CA GLU A 340 34.53 -8.02 2.03
C GLU A 340 33.80 -9.28 2.48
N ALA A 341 32.84 -9.71 1.67
CA ALA A 341 32.19 -11.00 1.83
C ALA A 341 32.07 -11.65 0.46
N GLU A 342 32.51 -12.90 0.41
CA GLU A 342 32.38 -13.80 -0.73
C GLU A 342 31.42 -14.93 -0.35
N ARG A 343 30.42 -15.19 -1.19
CA ARG A 343 29.42 -16.24 -0.99
C ARG A 343 29.13 -16.95 -2.31
N THR A 344 28.70 -18.19 -2.21
CA THR A 344 28.25 -18.98 -3.36
C THR A 344 26.76 -19.30 -3.21
N VAL A 345 26.00 -19.15 -4.29
CA VAL A 345 24.60 -19.60 -4.38
C VAL A 345 24.52 -20.66 -5.46
N LYS A 346 24.08 -21.86 -5.13
CA LYS A 346 23.99 -22.96 -6.10
C LYS A 346 22.94 -22.65 -7.17
N PHE A 347 23.19 -23.11 -8.38
CA PHE A 347 22.13 -23.17 -9.38
C PHE A 347 21.12 -24.25 -9.00
N GLY A 348 19.87 -24.03 -9.38
CA GLY A 348 18.88 -25.10 -9.51
C GLY A 348 19.01 -25.70 -10.90
N ASP A 349 18.14 -25.26 -11.82
CA ASP A 349 18.23 -25.54 -13.26
C ASP A 349 18.83 -24.34 -14.02
N ILE A 350 19.69 -24.63 -14.99
CA ILE A 350 20.06 -23.67 -16.04
C ILE A 350 18.94 -23.71 -17.08
N VAL A 351 18.18 -22.61 -17.20
CA VAL A 351 17.01 -22.55 -18.09
C VAL A 351 17.48 -22.33 -19.52
N GLU A 352 18.31 -21.30 -19.76
CA GLU A 352 18.87 -20.97 -21.08
C GLU A 352 20.23 -20.25 -20.94
N THR A 353 21.20 -20.57 -21.81
CA THR A 353 22.50 -19.89 -21.93
C THR A 353 22.96 -19.81 -23.37
N SER A 354 23.30 -18.61 -23.86
CA SER A 354 23.84 -18.43 -25.22
C SER A 354 25.32 -18.82 -25.38
N ASP A 355 26.08 -18.90 -24.29
CA ASP A 355 27.49 -19.35 -24.28
C ASP A 355 27.89 -19.83 -22.87
N THR A 356 28.48 -21.03 -22.76
CA THR A 356 28.90 -21.62 -21.46
C THR A 356 30.40 -21.48 -21.20
N GLY A 357 31.16 -20.93 -22.16
CA GLY A 357 32.61 -20.75 -22.05
C GLY A 357 33.03 -19.58 -21.17
N ASP A 358 32.23 -18.51 -21.12
CA ASP A 358 32.49 -17.31 -20.33
C ASP A 358 31.76 -17.36 -18.98
N SER A 359 32.30 -16.65 -17.98
CA SER A 359 31.65 -16.45 -16.67
C SER A 359 30.94 -15.10 -16.66
N PRO A 360 29.68 -15.01 -17.16
CA PRO A 360 29.01 -13.73 -17.29
C PRO A 360 28.76 -13.13 -15.91
N SER A 361 28.85 -11.81 -15.83
CA SER A 361 28.75 -11.09 -14.56
C SER A 361 27.95 -9.80 -14.66
N PHE A 362 27.36 -9.41 -13.53
CA PHE A 362 26.76 -8.10 -13.35
C PHE A 362 27.16 -7.51 -12.00
N ARG A 363 27.10 -6.19 -11.90
CA ARG A 363 27.32 -5.46 -10.65
C ARG A 363 26.07 -4.67 -10.31
N CYS A 364 25.58 -4.73 -9.08
CA CYS A 364 24.36 -4.04 -8.69
C CYS A 364 24.48 -3.40 -7.30
N GLY A 365 23.55 -2.49 -6.99
CA GLY A 365 23.42 -1.98 -5.63
C GLY A 365 23.05 -3.12 -4.69
N THR A 366 23.79 -3.27 -3.60
CA THR A 366 23.68 -4.43 -2.72
C THR A 366 22.28 -4.62 -2.12
N ASN A 367 21.57 -3.51 -1.85
CA ASN A 367 20.20 -3.57 -1.33
C ASN A 367 19.23 -4.29 -2.27
N TYR A 368 19.47 -4.33 -3.58
CA TYR A 368 18.59 -5.02 -4.52
C TYR A 368 18.55 -6.53 -4.27
N LEU A 369 19.70 -7.13 -3.95
CA LEU A 369 19.77 -8.57 -3.62
C LEU A 369 19.04 -8.88 -2.31
N LYS A 370 19.13 -7.97 -1.33
CA LYS A 370 18.37 -8.07 -0.07
C LYS A 370 16.87 -7.99 -0.31
N GLU A 371 16.44 -7.04 -1.13
CA GLU A 371 15.03 -6.89 -1.47
C GLU A 371 14.46 -8.09 -2.24
N ILE A 372 15.23 -8.73 -3.13
CA ILE A 372 14.83 -9.98 -3.77
C ILE A 372 14.49 -11.05 -2.73
N TYR A 373 15.40 -11.25 -1.76
CA TYR A 373 15.21 -12.23 -0.69
C TYR A 373 13.99 -11.92 0.19
N ASP A 374 13.87 -10.68 0.65
CA ASP A 374 12.80 -10.25 1.54
C ASP A 374 11.42 -10.25 0.83
N ALA A 375 11.35 -9.73 -0.40
CA ALA A 375 10.09 -9.62 -1.15
C ALA A 375 9.59 -10.98 -1.67
N GLY A 376 10.49 -11.94 -1.93
CA GLY A 376 10.13 -13.29 -2.36
C GLY A 376 9.51 -14.15 -1.25
N GLY A 377 9.53 -13.71 0.01
CA GLY A 377 9.01 -14.48 1.14
C GLY A 377 9.98 -15.56 1.63
N LYS A 378 11.27 -15.43 1.28
CA LYS A 378 12.41 -16.24 1.79
C LYS A 378 12.42 -17.72 1.43
N ILE A 379 11.43 -18.21 0.68
CA ILE A 379 11.31 -19.59 0.22
C ILE A 379 10.85 -19.64 -1.24
N GLY A 380 11.13 -20.74 -1.92
CA GLY A 380 10.74 -20.99 -3.31
C GLY A 380 11.85 -20.69 -4.31
N LYS A 381 11.56 -20.92 -5.59
CA LYS A 381 12.52 -20.77 -6.68
C LYS A 381 12.48 -19.36 -7.29
N ILE A 382 13.63 -18.85 -7.71
CA ILE A 382 13.73 -17.65 -8.55
C ILE A 382 14.50 -17.95 -9.83
N ILE A 383 14.23 -17.18 -10.88
CA ILE A 383 15.00 -17.17 -12.13
C ILE A 383 15.63 -15.79 -12.27
N ILE A 384 16.96 -15.74 -12.33
CA ILE A 384 17.73 -14.51 -12.56
C ILE A 384 18.13 -14.46 -14.02
N GLN A 385 17.81 -13.34 -14.66
CA GLN A 385 17.98 -13.09 -16.08
C GLN A 385 18.83 -11.84 -16.30
N PHE A 386 19.89 -11.94 -17.10
CA PHE A 386 20.82 -10.82 -17.31
C PHE A 386 21.64 -10.95 -18.60
N GLU A 387 22.24 -9.84 -19.02
CA GLU A 387 23.28 -9.78 -20.06
C GLU A 387 24.67 -9.63 -19.41
N ASP A 388 25.70 -10.21 -20.02
CA ASP A 388 27.07 -10.02 -19.57
C ASP A 388 27.54 -8.57 -19.73
N LYS A 389 28.30 -8.11 -18.72
CA LYS A 389 28.90 -6.78 -18.64
C LYS A 389 30.00 -6.56 -19.69
N SER A 390 30.57 -7.60 -20.29
CA SER A 390 31.72 -7.55 -21.23
C SER A 390 31.42 -6.94 -22.61
N ASN A 391 30.16 -6.61 -22.92
CA ASN A 391 29.82 -5.99 -24.20
C ASN A 391 30.24 -4.49 -24.26
N ASP A 392 31.47 -4.25 -24.73
CA ASP A 392 32.18 -2.98 -24.93
C ASP A 392 31.43 -1.93 -25.80
N GLY A 393 30.33 -1.38 -25.28
CA GLY A 393 29.63 -0.23 -25.87
C GLY A 393 28.11 -0.36 -25.99
N LYS A 394 27.51 -1.48 -25.59
CA LYS A 394 26.04 -1.61 -25.52
C LYS A 394 25.51 -0.98 -24.23
N LYS A 395 24.29 -0.44 -24.28
CA LYS A 395 23.56 0.02 -23.08
C LYS A 395 23.39 -1.17 -22.14
N LEU A 396 23.93 -1.09 -20.93
CA LEU A 396 23.72 -2.09 -19.88
C LEU A 396 22.21 -2.26 -19.64
N ARG A 397 21.73 -3.50 -19.75
CA ARG A 397 20.34 -3.85 -19.44
C ARG A 397 20.17 -4.10 -17.95
N PRO A 398 18.96 -3.89 -17.40
CA PRO A 398 18.65 -4.30 -16.03
C PRO A 398 18.83 -5.80 -15.84
N VAL A 399 19.09 -6.21 -14.60
CA VAL A 399 18.90 -7.60 -14.19
C VAL A 399 17.42 -7.79 -13.91
N PHE A 400 16.85 -8.88 -14.41
CA PHE A 400 15.45 -9.24 -14.22
C PHE A 400 15.34 -10.52 -13.40
N VAL A 401 14.39 -10.56 -12.48
CA VAL A 401 14.19 -11.65 -11.52
C VAL A 401 12.73 -12.05 -11.53
N GLU A 402 12.47 -13.30 -11.89
CA GLU A 402 11.15 -13.90 -11.80
C GLU A 402 11.08 -14.76 -10.54
N PHE A 403 10.00 -14.62 -9.79
CA PHE A 403 9.70 -15.47 -8.67
C PHE A 403 8.77 -16.60 -9.12
N GLN A 404 8.85 -17.73 -8.43
CA GLN A 404 7.93 -18.85 -8.66
C GLN A 404 6.47 -18.37 -8.67
N GLU A 405 5.75 -18.77 -9.71
CA GLU A 405 4.33 -18.47 -9.86
C GLU A 405 3.53 -19.05 -8.69
N LYS A 406 2.55 -18.30 -8.21
CA LYS A 406 1.66 -18.76 -7.14
C LYS A 406 0.25 -18.91 -7.67
N GLU A 407 -0.24 -20.14 -7.65
CA GLU A 407 -1.62 -20.44 -7.96
C GLU A 407 -2.47 -20.35 -6.69
N ASN A 408 -3.62 -19.69 -6.80
CA ASN A 408 -4.64 -19.66 -5.76
C ASN A 408 -5.90 -20.33 -6.29
N ASP A 409 -6.00 -21.65 -6.09
CA ASP A 409 -7.11 -22.48 -6.56
C ASP A 409 -8.46 -21.95 -6.08
N SER A 410 -8.52 -21.47 -4.83
CA SER A 410 -9.77 -20.96 -4.24
C SER A 410 -10.30 -19.71 -4.93
N LYS A 411 -9.40 -18.87 -5.48
CA LYS A 411 -9.75 -17.63 -6.19
C LYS A 411 -9.68 -17.80 -7.71
N GLY A 412 -9.12 -18.90 -8.21
CA GLY A 412 -8.91 -19.15 -9.63
C GLY A 412 -7.95 -18.14 -10.26
N THR A 413 -6.90 -17.74 -9.52
CA THR A 413 -5.94 -16.73 -9.94
C THR A 413 -4.51 -17.26 -9.91
N THR A 414 -3.68 -16.77 -10.83
CA THR A 414 -2.24 -17.01 -10.87
C THR A 414 -1.51 -15.68 -10.66
N GLU A 415 -0.61 -15.64 -9.68
CA GLU A 415 0.24 -14.49 -9.37
C GLU A 415 1.65 -14.69 -9.93
N LYS A 416 2.13 -13.71 -10.69
CA LYS A 416 3.47 -13.67 -11.28
C LYS A 416 4.20 -12.43 -10.74
N PHE A 417 5.02 -12.64 -9.73
CA PHE A 417 5.82 -11.57 -9.13
C PHE A 417 7.19 -11.48 -9.79
N LYS A 418 7.60 -10.26 -10.11
CA LYS A 418 8.83 -9.94 -10.85
C LYS A 418 9.52 -8.74 -10.22
N MET A 419 10.84 -8.73 -10.29
CA MET A 419 11.65 -7.57 -9.95
C MET A 419 12.68 -7.31 -11.04
N PHE A 420 13.08 -6.05 -11.22
CA PHE A 420 14.26 -5.73 -12.00
C PHE A 420 14.99 -4.53 -11.44
N PHE A 421 16.29 -4.48 -11.68
CA PHE A 421 17.13 -3.43 -11.16
C PHE A 421 18.34 -3.14 -12.06
N ALA A 422 18.82 -1.91 -11.95
CA ALA A 422 19.90 -1.38 -12.76
C ALA A 422 21.25 -2.01 -12.40
N VAL A 423 22.07 -2.17 -13.43
CA VAL A 423 23.47 -2.57 -13.31
C VAL A 423 24.33 -1.31 -13.11
N SER A 424 25.25 -1.38 -12.16
CA SER A 424 26.21 -0.32 -11.87
C SER A 424 27.46 -0.43 -12.74
N LYS A 425 27.97 0.73 -13.18
CA LYS A 425 29.28 0.84 -13.82
C LYS A 425 30.38 0.63 -12.78
N ARG A 426 31.58 0.22 -13.24
CA ARG A 426 32.69 -0.07 -12.34
C ARG A 426 33.29 1.20 -11.77
#